data_AF-A0A446ZIQ6-F1
#
_entry.id   AF-A0A446ZIQ6-F1
#
_cell.length_a   1.000
_cell.length_b   1.000
_cell.length_c   1.000
_cell.angle_alpha   90.00
_cell.angle_beta   90.00
_cell.angle_gamma   90.00
#
_symmetry.space_group_name_H-M   'P 1'
#
loop_
_entity.id
_entity.type
_entity.pdbx_description
1 polymer ?
#
loop_
_entity_poly.entity_id
_entity_poly.type
_entity_poly.pdbx_seq_one_letter_code
_entity_poly.pdbx_strand_id
1 'polypeptide(L)'
;MSSSITAAEAAKIAEQNKPTVISITNEVDERIKSAMTHGVRFTSISYSKSSVNISTLEEVKKGYLKQGFEVQIFTESPNDVSFIVRF
;
A
#
# COMPACT_ATOMS: atom_id res chain seq x y z
N MET A 1 -33.78 -15.12 11.32
CA MET A 1 -32.44 -15.00 11.93
C MET A 1 -32.09 -13.53 11.92
N SER A 2 -32.18 -12.87 13.08
CA SER A 2 -31.95 -11.42 13.20
C SER A 2 -30.46 -11.17 13.40
N SER A 3 -29.72 -10.91 12.32
CA SER A 3 -28.34 -10.42 12.42
C SER A 3 -28.38 -8.91 12.65
N SER A 4 -28.66 -8.50 13.88
CA SER A 4 -28.44 -7.11 14.30
C SER A 4 -26.95 -6.91 14.46
N ILE A 5 -26.28 -6.38 13.43
CA ILE A 5 -24.90 -5.94 13.57
C ILE A 5 -24.94 -4.70 14.48
N THR A 6 -24.32 -4.80 15.65
CA THR A 6 -24.40 -3.74 16.66
C THR A 6 -23.56 -2.55 16.19
N ALA A 7 -24.07 -1.32 16.30
CA ALA A 7 -23.36 -0.09 15.87
C ALA A 7 -21.96 0.09 16.54
N ALA A 8 -21.72 -0.60 17.66
CA ALA A 8 -20.42 -0.63 18.33
C ALA A 8 -19.37 -1.52 17.62
N GLU A 9 -19.80 -2.53 16.86
CA GLU A 9 -18.90 -3.42 16.11
C GLU A 9 -18.45 -2.78 14.79
N ALA A 10 -19.33 -1.97 14.16
CA ALA A 10 -18.98 -1.20 12.96
C ALA A 10 -17.85 -0.17 13.19
N ALA A 11 -17.73 0.37 14.41
CA ALA A 11 -16.69 1.33 14.74
C ALA A 11 -15.30 0.69 14.92
N LYS A 12 -15.22 -0.56 15.42
CA LYS A 12 -13.95 -1.29 15.58
C LYS A 12 -13.32 -1.73 14.25
N ILE A 13 -14.12 -1.89 13.21
CA ILE A 13 -13.65 -2.31 11.88
C ILE A 13 -13.00 -1.11 11.14
N ALA A 14 -13.41 0.13 11.46
CA ALA A 14 -12.87 1.33 10.81
C ALA A 14 -11.45 1.71 11.27
N GLU A 15 -11.06 1.41 12.52
CA GLU A 15 -9.67 1.57 12.97
C GLU A 15 -8.72 0.50 12.42
N GLN A 16 -9.25 -0.65 11.97
CA GLN A 16 -8.48 -1.69 11.27
C GLN A 16 -8.29 -1.42 9.78
N ASN A 17 -8.91 -0.38 9.22
CA ASN A 17 -8.89 -0.11 7.77
C ASN A 17 -7.68 0.69 7.28
N LYS A 18 -6.69 0.96 8.14
CA LYS A 18 -5.40 1.49 7.65
C LYS A 18 -4.62 0.33 7.03
N PRO A 19 -4.20 0.44 5.75
CA PRO A 19 -3.45 -0.62 5.09
C PRO A 19 -2.17 -0.94 5.88
N THR A 20 -2.00 -2.22 6.20
CA THR A 20 -0.81 -2.73 6.90
C THR A 20 0.32 -2.98 5.92
N VAL A 21 1.55 -3.21 6.42
CA VAL A 21 2.71 -3.59 5.59
C VAL A 21 2.35 -4.73 4.64
N ILE A 22 1.69 -5.76 5.16
CA ILE A 22 1.30 -6.95 4.39
C ILE A 22 0.31 -6.59 3.26
N SER A 23 -0.70 -5.77 3.57
CA SER A 23 -1.68 -5.33 2.57
C SER A 23 -1.03 -4.54 1.43
N ILE A 24 -0.13 -3.61 1.77
CA ILE A 24 0.59 -2.78 0.79
C ILE A 24 1.52 -3.65 -0.05
N THR A 25 2.29 -4.54 0.58
CA THR A 25 3.17 -5.48 -0.15
C THR A 25 2.38 -6.35 -1.12
N ASN A 26 1.22 -6.89 -0.71
CA ASN A 26 0.39 -7.71 -1.60
C ASN A 26 -0.10 -6.90 -2.81
N GLU A 27 -0.60 -5.68 -2.58
CA GLU A 27 -1.05 -4.79 -3.66
C GLU A 27 0.09 -4.43 -4.63
N VAL A 28 1.26 -4.09 -4.08
CA VAL A 28 2.46 -3.79 -4.87
C VAL A 28 2.90 -5.01 -5.67
N ASP A 29 2.94 -6.21 -5.08
CA ASP A 29 3.31 -7.46 -5.75
C ASP A 29 2.38 -7.80 -6.92
N GLU A 30 1.06 -7.66 -6.73
CA GLU A 30 0.09 -7.86 -7.81
C GLU A 30 0.32 -6.88 -8.96
N ARG A 31 0.61 -5.62 -8.61
CA ARG A 31 0.89 -4.58 -9.60
C ARG A 31 2.20 -4.84 -10.34
N ILE A 32 3.25 -5.29 -9.65
CA ILE A 32 4.53 -5.68 -10.24
C ILE A 32 4.32 -6.85 -11.20
N LYS A 33 3.63 -7.92 -10.79
CA LYS A 33 3.34 -9.08 -11.65
C LYS A 33 2.63 -8.68 -12.93
N SER A 34 1.61 -7.82 -12.82
CA SER A 34 0.90 -7.29 -13.99
C SER A 34 1.83 -6.45 -14.87
N ALA A 35 2.58 -5.52 -14.28
CA ALA A 35 3.49 -4.63 -15.01
C ALA A 35 4.60 -5.40 -15.74
N MET A 36 5.20 -6.41 -15.11
CA MET A 36 6.17 -7.32 -15.72
C MET A 36 5.58 -8.09 -16.90
N THR A 37 4.32 -8.55 -16.78
CA THR A 37 3.62 -9.27 -17.87
C THR A 37 3.41 -8.38 -19.09
N HIS A 38 3.21 -7.07 -18.88
CA HIS A 38 3.05 -6.08 -19.95
C HIS A 38 4.38 -5.46 -20.44
N GLY A 39 5.53 -5.93 -19.93
CA GLY A 39 6.86 -5.39 -20.31
C GLY A 39 7.13 -3.97 -19.80
N VAL A 40 6.35 -3.49 -18.83
CA VAL A 40 6.61 -2.23 -18.11
C VAL A 40 7.78 -2.46 -17.16
N ARG A 41 8.62 -1.45 -16.90
CA ARG A 41 9.83 -1.56 -16.04
C ARG A 41 9.68 -0.89 -14.66
N PHE A 42 8.49 -0.38 -14.38
CA PHE A 42 8.18 0.23 -13.11
C PHE A 42 6.68 0.18 -12.83
N THR A 43 6.32 0.27 -11.56
CA THR A 43 4.96 0.46 -11.10
C THR A 43 4.92 1.66 -10.16
N SER A 44 3.78 2.33 -10.10
CA SER A 44 3.51 3.42 -9.17
C SER A 44 2.15 3.21 -8.53
N ILE A 45 2.09 3.40 -7.22
CA ILE A 45 0.87 3.34 -6.42
C ILE A 45 0.80 4.58 -5.56
N SER A 46 -0.32 5.29 -5.61
CA SER A 46 -0.53 6.49 -4.81
C SER A 46 -1.44 6.18 -3.64
N TYR A 47 -0.97 6.50 -2.44
CA TYR A 47 -1.70 6.36 -1.20
C TYR A 47 -2.02 7.73 -0.60
N SER A 48 -3.19 7.86 0.02
CA SER A 48 -3.49 9.06 0.78
C SER A 48 -2.75 9.04 2.12
N LYS A 49 -2.08 10.13 2.51
CA LYS A 49 -1.35 10.28 3.78
C LYS A 49 -2.26 10.14 5.00
N SER A 50 -3.56 10.41 4.84
CA SER A 50 -4.56 10.21 5.88
C SER A 50 -4.85 8.72 6.11
N SER A 51 -4.68 7.90 5.07
CA SER A 51 -4.99 6.47 5.07
C SER A 51 -3.78 5.61 5.42
N VAL A 52 -2.59 5.96 4.95
CA VAL A 52 -1.37 5.17 5.17
C VAL A 52 -0.36 5.87 6.07
N ASN A 53 0.30 5.10 6.93
CA ASN A 53 1.44 5.60 7.70
C ASN A 53 2.72 5.55 6.86
N ILE A 54 3.47 6.66 6.83
CA ILE A 54 4.75 6.73 6.12
C ILE A 54 5.75 5.67 6.61
N SER A 55 5.76 5.38 7.92
CA SER A 55 6.61 4.33 8.50
C SER A 55 6.33 2.95 7.91
N THR A 56 5.07 2.65 7.59
CA THR A 56 4.66 1.38 6.95
C THR A 56 5.20 1.32 5.53
N LEU A 57 5.08 2.39 4.75
CA LEU A 57 5.65 2.46 3.40
C LEU A 57 7.17 2.31 3.42
N GLU A 58 7.85 2.94 4.38
CA GLU A 58 9.31 2.80 4.56
C GLU A 58 9.73 1.36 4.91
N GLU A 59 8.93 0.63 5.70
CA GLU A 59 9.16 -0.80 5.95
C GLU A 59 9.00 -1.65 4.69
N VAL A 60 7.93 -1.43 3.93
CA VAL A 60 7.69 -2.12 2.66
C VAL A 60 8.83 -1.85 1.68
N LYS A 61 9.26 -0.58 1.56
CA LYS A 61 10.41 -0.17 0.76
C LYS A 61 11.68 -0.91 1.14
N LYS A 62 12.00 -1.06 2.44
CA LYS A 62 13.16 -1.84 2.89
C LYS A 62 13.09 -3.30 2.45
N GLY A 63 11.89 -3.90 2.45
CA GLY A 63 11.67 -5.25 1.95
C GLY A 63 12.05 -5.40 0.47
N TYR A 64 11.52 -4.51 -0.37
CA TYR A 64 11.81 -4.50 -1.80
C TYR A 64 13.26 -4.15 -2.14
N LEU A 65 13.87 -3.20 -1.43
CA LEU A 65 15.30 -2.87 -1.59
C LEU A 65 16.19 -4.08 -1.31
N LYS A 66 15.84 -4.92 -0.32
CA LYS A 66 16.58 -6.17 -0.02
C LYS A 66 16.43 -7.23 -1.12
N GLN A 67 15.32 -7.21 -1.85
CA GLN A 67 15.08 -8.09 -2.98
C GLN A 67 15.76 -7.59 -4.27
N GLY A 68 16.40 -6.42 -4.23
CA GLY A 68 17.10 -5.82 -5.37
C GLY A 68 16.24 -4.89 -6.22
N PHE A 69 15.01 -4.60 -5.81
CA PHE A 69 14.16 -3.61 -6.47
C PHE A 69 14.56 -2.19 -6.09
N GLU A 70 14.43 -1.25 -7.02
CA GLU A 70 14.61 0.16 -6.72
C GLU A 70 13.27 0.79 -6.32
N VAL A 71 13.18 1.28 -5.08
CA VAL A 71 11.94 1.86 -4.55
C VAL A 71 12.12 3.33 -4.19
N GLN A 72 11.19 4.16 -4.65
CA GLN A 72 11.12 5.59 -4.37
C GLN A 72 9.78 5.93 -3.74
N ILE A 73 9.82 6.70 -2.66
CA ILE A 73 8.64 7.28 -2.02
C ILE A 73 8.71 8.77 -2.25
N PHE A 74 7.72 9.32 -2.94
CA PHE A 74 7.67 10.73 -3.28
C PHE A 74 6.29 11.31 -2.97
N THR A 75 6.24 12.54 -2.47
CA THR A 75 4.99 13.24 -2.18
C THR A 75 4.78 14.39 -3.16
N GLU A 76 4.15 14.12 -4.31
CA GLU A 76 3.79 15.16 -5.31
C GLU A 76 2.66 16.05 -4.80
N SER A 77 1.77 15.47 -3.99
CA SER A 77 0.63 16.18 -3.44
C SER A 77 0.80 16.40 -1.92
N PRO A 78 0.23 17.48 -1.38
CA PRO A 78 0.19 17.70 0.06
C PRO A 78 -0.51 16.54 0.78
N ASN A 79 -1.49 15.89 0.14
CA ASN A 79 -2.34 14.85 0.72
C ASN A 79 -1.96 13.42 0.32
N ASP A 80 -1.14 13.23 -0.71
CA ASP A 80 -0.86 11.91 -1.27
C ASP A 80 0.64 11.61 -1.28
N VAL A 81 0.95 10.32 -1.25
CA VAL A 81 2.29 9.78 -1.32
C VAL A 81 2.32 8.70 -2.39
N SER A 82 3.20 8.87 -3.36
CA SER A 82 3.45 7.93 -4.45
C SER A 82 4.56 6.98 -4.05
N PHE A 83 4.28 5.69 -4.16
CA PHE A 83 5.19 4.58 -3.95
C PHE A 83 5.53 3.97 -5.31
N ILE A 84 6.77 4.18 -5.76
CA ILE A 84 7.24 3.80 -7.08
C ILE A 84 8.25 2.66 -6.92
N VAL A 85 8.04 1.55 -7.62
CA VAL A 85 8.96 0.41 -7.65
C VAL A 85 9.44 0.21 -9.08
N ARG A 86 10.75 0.11 -9.27
CA ARG A 86 11.39 -0.20 -10.56
C ARG A 86 12.07 -1.56 -10.49
N PHE A 87 12.04 -2.27 -11.62
CA PHE A 87 12.49 -3.65 -11.77
C PHE A 87 13.06 -3.90 -13.17
#